data_AF-A0A925X5U2-F1
#
_entry.id   AF-A0A925X5U2-F1
#
_cell.length_a   1.000
_cell.length_b   1.000
_cell.length_c   1.000
_cell.angle_alpha   90.00
_cell.angle_beta   90.00
_cell.angle_gamma   90.00
#
_symmetry.space_group_name_H-M   'P 1'
#
loop_
_entity.id
_entity.type
_entity.pdbx_description
1 polymer ?
#
loop_
_entity_poly.entity_id
_entity_poly.type
_entity_poly.pdbx_seq_one_letter_code
_entity_poly.pdbx_strand_id
1 'polypeptide(L)' 'MEAIKAYPRDNSQIKALKAFMKALNIKFEVTQESPYDPEFVSKIEASRKQAQEGKTVKIALEDIWK' A
#
# COMPACT_ATOMS: atom_id res chain seq x y z
N MET A 1 -15.09 -19.55 -15.57
CA MET A 1 -14.34 -19.75 -14.31
C MET A 1 -14.70 -18.59 -13.40
N GLU A 2 -15.19 -18.88 -12.21
CA GLU A 2 -15.61 -17.87 -11.24
C GLU A 2 -14.46 -17.63 -10.25
N ALA A 3 -14.15 -16.37 -9.98
CA ALA A 3 -13.10 -15.98 -9.05
C ALA A 3 -13.74 -15.34 -7.82
N ILE A 4 -13.35 -15.79 -6.63
CA ILE A 4 -13.88 -15.31 -5.35
C ILE A 4 -12.84 -14.38 -4.72
N LYS A 5 -13.23 -13.14 -4.41
CA LYS A 5 -12.43 -12.20 -3.61
C LYS A 5 -13.00 -12.14 -2.20
N ALA A 6 -12.16 -12.31 -1.19
CA ALA A 6 -12.54 -12.20 0.21
C ALA A 6 -11.96 -10.92 0.81
N TYR A 7 -12.77 -10.17 1.56
CA TYR A 7 -12.38 -8.93 2.26
C TYR A 7 -12.40 -9.15 3.79
N PRO A 8 -11.42 -9.89 4.35
CA PRO A 8 -11.35 -10.14 5.78
C PRO A 8 -11.10 -8.84 6.55
N ARG A 9 -11.83 -8.65 7.65
CA ARG A 9 -11.71 -7.44 8.50
C ARG A 9 -10.66 -7.57 9.61
N ASP A 10 -10.34 -8.81 9.98
CA ASP A 10 -9.49 -9.12 11.13
C ASP A 10 -8.49 -10.24 10.83
N ASN A 11 -7.38 -10.21 11.57
CA ASN A 11 -6.29 -11.19 11.43
C ASN A 11 -6.76 -12.64 11.75
N SER A 12 -7.78 -12.78 12.59
CA SER A 12 -8.43 -14.08 12.88
C SER A 12 -9.16 -14.65 11.66
N GLN A 13 -9.80 -13.79 10.86
CA GLN A 13 -10.50 -14.21 9.64
C GLN A 13 -9.50 -14.64 8.54
N ILE A 14 -8.38 -13.94 8.42
CA ILE A 14 -7.28 -14.33 7.51
C ILE A 14 -6.73 -15.71 7.89
N LYS A 15 -6.51 -15.97 9.19
CA LYS A 15 -6.03 -17.28 9.67
C LYS A 15 -7.02 -18.41 9.37
N ALA A 16 -8.31 -18.20 9.61
CA ALA A 16 -9.34 -19.18 9.30
C ALA A 16 -9.37 -19.48 7.80
N LEU A 17 -9.41 -18.45 6.97
CA LEU A 17 -9.44 -18.58 5.51
C LEU A 17 -8.20 -19.32 4.98
N LYS A 18 -7.02 -19.00 5.52
CA LYS A 18 -5.76 -19.68 5.20
C LYS A 18 -5.81 -21.18 5.53
N ALA A 19 -6.42 -21.55 6.65
CA ALA A 19 -6.57 -22.95 7.04
C ALA A 19 -7.52 -23.71 6.10
N PHE A 20 -8.66 -23.11 5.74
CA PHE A 20 -9.61 -23.71 4.79
C PHE A 20 -9.02 -23.85 3.39
N MET A 21 -8.35 -22.81 2.88
CA MET A 21 -7.71 -22.85 1.55
C MET A 21 -6.61 -23.92 1.50
N LYS A 22 -5.83 -24.07 2.58
CA LYS A 22 -4.81 -25.13 2.69
C LYS A 22 -5.43 -26.53 2.76
N ALA A 23 -6.52 -26.70 3.51
CA ALA A 23 -7.24 -27.98 3.61
C ALA A 23 -7.84 -28.40 2.26
N LEU A 24 -8.27 -27.44 1.45
CA LEU A 24 -8.81 -27.65 0.10
C LEU A 24 -7.72 -27.74 -0.99
N ASN A 25 -6.44 -27.66 -0.60
CA ASN A 25 -5.28 -27.66 -1.49
C ASN A 25 -5.35 -26.60 -2.61
N ILE A 26 -5.98 -25.46 -2.31
CA ILE A 26 -6.13 -24.33 -3.22
C ILE A 26 -4.88 -23.45 -3.10
N LYS A 27 -4.27 -23.07 -4.23
CA LYS A 27 -3.21 -22.06 -4.24
C LYS A 27 -3.82 -20.68 -3.98
N PHE A 28 -3.30 -19.98 -2.98
CA PHE A 28 -3.72 -18.63 -2.63
C PHE A 28 -2.49 -17.74 -2.40
N GLU A 29 -2.64 -16.45 -2.65
CA GLU A 29 -1.64 -15.43 -2.37
C GLU A 29 -2.25 -14.42 -1.39
N VAL A 30 -1.50 -14.06 -0.36
CA VAL A 30 -1.91 -13.01 0.58
C VAL A 30 -1.23 -11.73 0.12
N THR A 31 -1.90 -11.00 -0.76
CA THR A 31 -1.50 -9.65 -1.12
C THR A 31 -1.99 -8.70 -0.06
N GLN A 32 -1.08 -8.01 0.62
CA GLN A 32 -1.46 -6.75 1.26
C GLN A 32 -1.70 -5.77 0.12
N GLU A 33 -2.97 -5.56 -0.21
CA GLU A 33 -3.36 -4.41 -1.03
C GLU A 33 -3.03 -3.18 -0.18
N SER A 34 -1.81 -2.65 -0.36
CA SER A 34 -1.46 -1.35 0.19
C SER A 34 -2.49 -0.38 -0.39
N PRO A 35 -3.16 0.44 0.43
CA PRO A 35 -4.14 1.41 -0.07
C PRO A 35 -3.50 2.46 -0.99
N TYR A 36 -2.17 2.47 -1.06
CA TYR A 36 -1.38 3.35 -1.90
C TYR A 36 -0.69 2.57 -3.00
N ASP A 37 -0.79 3.10 -4.21
CA ASP A 37 -0.07 2.63 -5.37
C ASP A 37 1.45 2.61 -5.12
N PRO A 38 2.17 1.55 -5.53
CA PRO A 38 3.61 1.45 -5.31
C PRO A 38 4.42 2.59 -5.95
N GLU A 39 3.98 3.16 -7.08
CA GLU A 39 4.63 4.34 -7.66
C GLU A 39 4.46 5.57 -6.76
N PHE A 40 3.31 5.70 -6.10
CA PHE A 40 3.08 6.75 -5.12
C PHE A 40 4.02 6.61 -3.94
N VAL A 41 4.15 5.42 -3.36
CA VAL A 41 5.08 5.15 -2.24
C VAL A 41 6.52 5.48 -2.64
N SER A 42 6.95 5.08 -3.84
CA SER A 42 8.30 5.36 -4.36
C SER A 42 8.57 6.86 -4.51
N LYS A 43 7.61 7.64 -5.02
CA LYS A 43 7.72 9.11 -5.11
C LYS A 43 7.85 9.76 -3.73
N ILE A 44 7.09 9.29 -2.73
CA ILE A 44 7.18 9.82 -1.37
C ILE A 44 8.54 9.53 -0.74
N GLU A 45 9.09 8.33 -0.92
CA GLU A 45 10.45 8.01 -0.45
C GLU A 45 11.51 8.89 -1.12
N ALA A 46 11.43 9.07 -2.45
CA ALA A 46 12.32 9.96 -3.18
C ALA A 46 12.25 11.40 -2.66
N SER A 47 11.04 11.91 -2.42
CA SER A 47 10.82 13.25 -1.86
C SER A 47 11.41 13.38 -0.44
N ARG A 48 11.22 12.39 0.43
CA ARG A 48 11.83 12.38 1.77
C ARG A 48 13.35 12.44 1.71
N LYS A 49 13.95 11.70 0.79
CA LYS A 49 15.41 11.71 0.58
C LYS A 49 15.89 13.07 0.08
N GLN A 50 15.21 13.66 -0.90
CA GLN A 50 15.51 15.02 -1.38
C GLN A 50 15.40 16.06 -0.25
N ALA A 51 14.40 15.92 0.63
CA ALA A 51 14.25 16.80 1.77
C ALA A 51 15.40 16.68 2.78
N GLN A 52 15.85 15.45 3.07
CA GLN A 52 17.03 15.21 3.90
C GLN A 52 18.32 15.74 3.27
N GLU A 53 18.45 15.62 1.94
CA GLU A 53 19.57 16.18 1.17
C GLU A 53 19.49 17.71 1.00
N GLY A 54 18.47 18.38 1.56
CA GLY A 54 18.31 19.83 1.47
C GLY A 54 17.88 20.33 0.08
N LYS A 55 17.47 19.45 -0.83
CA LYS A 55 16.93 19.77 -2.16
C LYS A 55 15.46 20.17 -2.07
N THR A 56 15.15 21.12 -1.20
CA THR A 56 13.81 21.68 -1.03
C THR A 56 13.77 23.11 -1.54
N VAL A 57 12.62 23.51 -2.08
CA VAL A 57 12.37 24.89 -2.46
C VAL A 57 11.49 25.49 -1.38
N LYS A 58 12.00 26.51 -0.68
CA LYS A 58 11.19 27.28 0.25
C LYS A 58 10.47 28.38 -0.53
N ILE A 59 9.17 28.25 -0.68
CA ILE A 59 8.32 29.25 -1.33
C ILE A 59 7.75 30.16 -0.23
N ALA A 60 7.92 31.47 -0.38
CA ALA A 60 7.29 32.46 0.49
C ALA A 60 5.83 32.64 0.13
N LEU A 61 4.97 32.97 1.10
CA LEU A 61 3.53 33.15 0.87
C LEU A 61 3.26 34.23 -0.19
N GLU A 62 4.10 35.27 -0.22
CA GLU A 62 4.05 36.39 -1.17
C GLU A 62 4.27 35.96 -2.63
N ASP A 63 4.91 34.82 -2.88
CA ASP A 63 5.18 34.29 -4.22
C ASP A 63 4.01 33.43 -4.75
N ILE A 64 3.15 32.94 -3.85
CA ILE A 64 2.00 32.08 -4.17
C ILE A 64 0.78 32.90 -4.62
N TRP A 65 0.63 34.12 -4.12
CA TRP A 65 -0.56 34.95 -4.28
C TRP A 65 -0.33 36.21 -5.16
N LYS A 66 0.49 36.09 -6.21
CA LYS A 66 0.69 37.14 -7.22
C LYS A 66 -0.39 37.16 -8.29
#